data_AF-A0A927J9I2-F1
#
_entry.id   AF-A0A927J9I2-F1
#
_cell.length_a   1.000
_cell.length_b   1.000
_cell.length_c   1.000
_cell.angle_alpha   90.00
_cell.angle_beta   90.00
_cell.angle_gamma   90.00
#
_symmetry.space_group_name_H-M   'P 1'
#
loop_
_entity.id
_entity.type
_entity.pdbx_description
1 polymer ?
#
loop_
_entity_poly.entity_id
_entity_poly.type
_entity_poly.pdbx_seq_one_letter_code
_entity_poly.pdbx_strand_id
1 'polypeptide(L)'
;MIKKIIFMMLASLMLSGCSDDKGTLFEEDYLFLSIRPKEMFFNSKKSSQKVVIVTNAGEFTVDGVVADTWCTYKIENNVIEITVSSFDEPAGTRTTNLTISKGDKRKEVTITQTGPQETDIDRINDWKVIFATTWVSGDDPYQILDGNTTSIWHTGYSDSHEGDKDLMSKMPQWVLIDMGYTTELDSVAICRRTDAANWDAREVSVWVGNDPSATISNEGMTKIAQISLPHTQPEKESVTGLYLNSFGSKVTTKVRGRYIKYVVEESRRNVAQVAEVYAFGKAFK
;
A
#
# COMPACT_ATOMS: atom_id res chain seq x y z
N MET A 1 -25.56 -2.90 120.37
CA MET A 1 -24.45 -3.43 119.54
C MET A 1 -24.27 -2.51 118.35
N ILE A 2 -23.17 -1.75 118.27
CA ILE A 2 -21.97 -2.07 117.44
C ILE A 2 -22.37 -2.09 115.94
N LYS A 3 -22.20 -0.96 115.23
CA LYS A 3 -21.03 -0.55 114.41
C LYS A 3 -20.97 -1.22 113.02
N LYS A 4 -20.90 -0.36 112.00
CA LYS A 4 -19.90 -0.31 110.90
C LYS A 4 -20.11 -1.04 109.55
N ILE A 5 -20.09 -0.20 108.49
CA ILE A 5 -19.23 -0.18 107.27
C ILE A 5 -19.51 -1.18 106.12
N ILE A 6 -19.29 -0.66 104.90
CA ILE A 6 -18.76 -1.25 103.63
C ILE A 6 -19.81 -1.12 102.50
N PHE A 7 -19.77 -0.16 101.57
CA PHE A 7 -18.82 0.18 100.47
C PHE A 7 -18.68 -0.91 99.40
N MET A 8 -19.32 -0.75 98.23
CA MET A 8 -18.68 -1.12 96.95
C MET A 8 -19.39 -0.49 95.74
N MET A 9 -18.57 0.14 94.89
CA MET A 9 -18.87 0.68 93.56
C MET A 9 -19.35 -0.40 92.59
N LEU A 10 -20.15 -0.03 91.58
CA LEU A 10 -19.79 -0.31 90.18
C LEU A 10 -20.51 0.62 89.20
N ALA A 11 -19.82 0.86 88.09
CA ALA A 11 -19.92 1.98 87.16
C ALA A 11 -20.98 1.81 86.05
N SER A 12 -21.12 2.92 85.30
CA SER A 12 -21.47 2.98 83.86
C SER A 12 -22.96 2.79 83.51
N LEU A 13 -23.60 3.53 82.59
CA LEU A 13 -23.16 4.31 81.43
C LEU A 13 -24.22 5.38 81.13
N MET A 14 -23.75 6.57 80.76
CA MET A 14 -24.55 7.63 80.12
C MET A 14 -24.89 7.24 78.68
N LEU A 15 -26.15 7.43 78.27
CA LEU A 15 -26.52 7.61 76.87
C LEU A 15 -27.33 8.90 76.75
N SER A 16 -26.61 10.00 76.47
CA SER A 16 -27.16 11.20 75.89
C SER A 16 -27.36 10.96 74.39
N GLY A 17 -28.62 10.99 73.94
CA GLY A 17 -28.95 11.01 72.52
C GLY A 17 -28.60 12.36 71.91
N CYS A 18 -27.65 12.36 70.97
CA CYS A 18 -27.58 13.33 69.90
C CYS A 18 -27.90 12.58 68.60
N SER A 19 -29.03 12.93 68.01
CA SER A 19 -29.46 12.54 66.67
C SER A 19 -28.64 13.34 65.66
N ASP A 20 -27.51 12.80 65.21
CA ASP A 20 -26.86 13.30 64.01
C ASP A 20 -27.56 12.69 62.79
N ASP A 21 -28.42 13.50 62.16
CA ASP A 21 -28.84 13.30 60.77
C ASP A 21 -27.58 13.27 59.91
N LYS A 22 -27.06 12.08 59.65
CA LYS A 22 -26.12 11.84 58.56
C LYS A 22 -26.92 11.89 57.26
N GLY A 23 -27.23 13.12 56.84
CA GLY A 23 -27.48 13.40 55.45
C GLY A 23 -26.29 12.84 54.67
N THR A 24 -26.54 11.76 53.92
CA THR A 24 -25.60 11.30 52.91
C THR A 24 -25.47 12.42 51.89
N LEU A 25 -24.48 13.27 52.08
CA LEU A 25 -23.93 14.09 51.02
C LEU A 25 -23.42 13.08 49.97
N PHE A 26 -24.26 12.73 49.01
CA PHE A 26 -23.73 12.33 47.72
C PHE A 26 -22.88 13.51 47.28
N GLU A 27 -21.57 13.30 47.12
CA GLU A 27 -20.68 14.27 46.49
C GLU A 27 -21.27 14.57 45.11
N GLU A 28 -22.05 15.65 45.02
CA GLU A 28 -22.48 16.22 43.76
C GLU A 28 -21.21 16.59 42.96
N ASP A 29 -21.19 16.13 41.72
CA ASP A 29 -20.53 16.80 40.59
C ASP A 29 -19.00 16.74 40.46
N TYR A 30 -18.37 15.58 40.70
CA TYR A 30 -17.06 15.36 40.09
C TYR A 30 -17.16 15.33 38.56
N LEU A 31 -16.60 16.36 37.92
CA LEU A 31 -16.45 16.42 36.47
C LEU A 31 -15.70 15.18 35.95
N PHE A 32 -16.34 14.43 35.06
CA PHE A 32 -15.73 13.32 34.34
C PHE A 32 -15.68 13.57 32.84
N LEU A 33 -14.61 13.07 32.23
CA LEU A 33 -14.41 13.07 30.78
C LEU A 33 -13.80 11.73 30.39
N SER A 34 -14.49 11.01 29.52
CA SER A 34 -14.09 9.73 28.97
C SER A 34 -14.19 9.74 27.45
N ILE A 35 -13.26 9.07 26.80
CA ILE A 35 -13.17 8.97 25.33
C ILE A 35 -12.97 7.52 24.92
N ARG A 36 -13.55 7.12 23.80
CA ARG A 36 -13.30 5.80 23.17
C ARG A 36 -13.40 5.89 21.64
N PRO A 37 -12.41 5.38 20.88
CA PRO A 37 -11.14 4.83 21.35
C PRO A 37 -10.14 5.94 21.77
N LYS A 38 -9.03 5.55 22.41
CA LYS A 38 -7.89 6.45 22.71
C LYS A 38 -6.81 6.44 21.62
N GLU A 39 -6.83 5.42 20.78
CA GLU A 39 -5.90 5.23 19.68
C GLU A 39 -6.70 4.83 18.44
N MET A 40 -6.30 5.35 17.28
CA MET A 40 -6.96 5.12 16.01
C MET A 40 -5.90 4.79 14.95
N PHE A 41 -6.18 3.78 14.15
CA PHE A 41 -5.29 3.31 13.09
C PHE A 41 -5.99 3.38 11.75
N PHE A 42 -5.35 4.03 10.79
CA PHE A 42 -5.81 4.18 9.43
C PHE A 42 -4.78 3.59 8.46
N ASN A 43 -5.26 3.03 7.35
CA ASN A 43 -4.39 2.60 6.25
C ASN A 43 -4.11 3.77 5.30
N SER A 44 -3.44 3.49 4.18
CA SER A 44 -3.05 4.48 3.17
C SER A 44 -4.23 5.20 2.51
N LYS A 45 -5.46 4.71 2.65
CA LYS A 45 -6.63 5.23 1.95
C LYS A 45 -7.38 6.27 2.79
N LYS A 46 -7.95 7.25 2.11
CA LYS A 46 -8.91 8.19 2.70
C LYS A 46 -10.05 7.41 3.37
N SER A 47 -10.28 7.68 4.65
CA SER A 47 -11.32 7.02 5.44
C SER A 47 -11.66 7.83 6.69
N SER A 48 -12.76 7.47 7.36
CA SER A 48 -13.17 8.09 8.61
C SER A 48 -13.47 7.05 9.69
N GLN A 49 -13.29 7.46 10.95
CA GLN A 49 -13.61 6.68 12.14
C GLN A 49 -14.11 7.62 13.24
N LYS A 50 -14.77 7.07 14.27
CA LYS A 50 -15.48 7.86 15.29
C LYS A 50 -14.87 7.69 16.68
N VAL A 51 -14.80 8.79 17.42
CA VAL A 51 -14.50 8.86 18.85
C VAL A 51 -15.77 9.25 19.60
N VAL A 52 -16.19 8.42 20.53
CA VAL A 52 -17.33 8.69 21.42
C VAL A 52 -16.82 9.38 22.68
N ILE A 53 -17.49 10.45 23.07
CA ILE A 53 -17.21 11.22 24.28
C ILE A 53 -18.32 10.99 25.28
N VAL A 54 -17.94 10.74 26.52
CA VAL A 54 -18.87 10.65 27.65
C VAL A 54 -18.41 11.62 28.72
N THR A 55 -19.27 12.58 29.06
CA THR A 55 -19.05 13.56 30.12
C THR A 55 -20.37 13.88 30.82
N ASN A 56 -20.32 14.19 32.12
CA ASN A 56 -21.45 14.70 32.89
C ASN A 56 -21.66 16.20 32.75
N ALA A 57 -20.78 16.92 32.04
CA ALA A 57 -20.84 18.37 31.98
C ALA A 57 -20.91 18.86 30.53
N GLY A 58 -22.08 19.32 30.10
CA GLY A 58 -22.35 20.13 28.88
C GLY A 58 -21.40 19.97 27.68
N GLU A 59 -21.07 21.08 27.02
CA GLU A 59 -20.21 21.10 25.82
C GLU A 59 -18.71 20.94 26.18
N PHE A 60 -17.97 20.18 25.37
CA PHE A 60 -16.51 20.03 25.48
C PHE A 60 -15.81 20.81 24.36
N THR A 61 -14.51 21.07 24.53
CA THR A 61 -13.67 21.65 23.48
C THR A 61 -12.73 20.61 22.89
N VAL A 62 -12.36 20.83 21.64
CA VAL A 62 -11.43 19.97 20.90
C VAL A 62 -10.33 20.85 20.35
N ASP A 63 -9.12 20.61 20.83
CA ASP A 63 -7.90 21.29 20.41
C ASP A 63 -6.99 20.28 19.70
N GLY A 64 -6.31 20.72 18.63
CA GLY A 64 -5.51 19.83 17.78
C GLY A 64 -6.23 19.46 16.48
N VAL A 65 -5.46 18.90 15.53
CA VAL A 65 -5.87 18.52 14.17
C VAL A 65 -6.07 19.67 13.16
N VAL A 66 -6.07 20.95 13.57
CA VAL A 66 -6.12 22.07 12.61
C VAL A 66 -4.77 22.36 11.92
N ALA A 67 -3.65 21.90 12.49
CA ALA A 67 -2.31 22.13 11.94
C ALA A 67 -1.90 21.12 10.85
N ASP A 68 -2.58 19.97 10.77
CA ASP A 68 -2.26 18.88 9.85
C ASP A 68 -3.33 18.79 8.77
N THR A 69 -3.04 19.28 7.56
CA THR A 69 -3.99 19.27 6.42
C THR A 69 -4.49 17.88 6.04
N TRP A 70 -3.85 16.83 6.56
CA TRP A 70 -4.16 15.45 6.26
C TRP A 70 -5.17 14.79 7.18
N CYS A 71 -5.43 15.36 8.37
CA CYS A 71 -6.38 14.85 9.35
C CYS A 71 -7.38 15.96 9.66
N THR A 72 -8.67 15.66 9.66
CA THR A 72 -9.72 16.63 9.94
C THR A 72 -10.77 16.01 10.86
N TYR A 73 -11.56 16.83 11.52
CA TYR A 73 -12.64 16.34 12.37
C TYR A 73 -13.93 17.13 12.23
N LYS A 74 -15.04 16.47 12.59
CA LYS A 74 -16.36 17.08 12.76
C LYS A 74 -16.97 16.59 14.07
N ILE A 75 -17.73 17.47 14.73
CA ILE A 75 -18.36 17.17 16.02
C ILE A 75 -19.88 17.13 15.81
N GLU A 76 -20.49 16.01 16.15
CA GLU A 76 -21.95 15.84 16.16
C GLU A 76 -22.35 15.01 17.39
N ASN A 77 -23.19 15.56 18.27
CA ASN A 77 -23.81 14.83 19.38
C ASN A 77 -22.84 13.96 20.22
N ASN A 78 -21.86 14.57 20.89
CA ASN A 78 -20.82 13.89 21.68
C ASN A 78 -19.99 12.85 20.92
N VAL A 79 -20.00 12.91 19.59
CA VAL A 79 -19.15 12.09 18.72
C VAL A 79 -18.26 13.00 17.90
N ILE A 80 -16.97 12.67 17.86
CA ILE A 80 -16.02 13.27 16.94
C ILE A 80 -15.81 12.28 15.79
N GLU A 81 -16.14 12.67 14.57
CA GLU A 81 -15.74 11.95 13.36
C GLU A 81 -14.39 12.47 12.89
N ILE A 82 -13.38 11.59 12.89
CA ILE A 82 -12.03 11.86 12.37
C ILE A 82 -11.98 11.37 10.93
N THR A 83 -11.53 12.21 10.03
CA THR A 83 -11.31 11.88 8.61
C THR A 83 -9.85 12.12 8.25
N VAL A 84 -9.20 11.09 7.72
CA VAL A 84 -7.83 11.18 7.18
C VAL A 84 -7.87 11.22 5.65
N SER A 85 -6.97 11.99 5.05
CA SER A 85 -6.68 11.96 3.61
C SER A 85 -5.87 10.72 3.23
N SER A 86 -5.71 10.43 1.94
CA SER A 86 -4.80 9.39 1.49
C SER A 86 -3.36 9.69 1.92
N PHE A 87 -2.57 8.64 2.09
CA PHE A 87 -1.16 8.71 2.44
C PHE A 87 -0.40 7.71 1.57
N ASP A 88 0.22 8.20 0.50
CA ASP A 88 0.83 7.36 -0.52
C ASP A 88 2.35 7.18 -0.34
N GLU A 89 2.90 7.64 0.80
CA GLU A 89 4.30 7.45 1.14
C GLU A 89 4.56 5.97 1.49
N PRO A 90 5.30 5.21 0.66
CA PRO A 90 5.43 3.77 0.86
C PRO A 90 6.21 3.43 2.13
N ALA A 91 5.65 2.55 2.96
CA ALA A 91 6.12 2.24 4.31
C ALA A 91 6.22 3.45 5.27
N GLY A 92 5.65 4.60 4.88
CA GLY A 92 5.61 5.80 5.72
C GLY A 92 4.66 5.62 6.90
N THR A 93 4.87 6.43 7.94
CA THR A 93 3.94 6.56 9.07
C THR A 93 3.81 8.03 9.43
N ARG A 94 2.57 8.49 9.65
CA ARG A 94 2.29 9.81 10.22
C ARG A 94 1.34 9.68 11.41
N THR A 95 1.58 10.49 12.42
CA THR A 95 0.82 10.46 13.67
C THR A 95 0.51 11.88 14.10
N THR A 96 -0.70 12.10 14.61
CA THR A 96 -1.12 13.35 15.22
C THR A 96 -1.98 13.05 16.45
N ASN A 97 -2.16 14.05 17.31
CA ASN A 97 -2.97 13.93 18.52
C ASN A 97 -4.13 14.91 18.49
N LEU A 98 -5.30 14.45 18.94
CA LEU A 98 -6.47 15.27 19.20
C LEU A 98 -6.68 15.37 20.71
N THR A 99 -6.73 16.59 21.24
CA THR A 99 -6.91 16.85 22.67
C THR A 99 -8.34 17.29 22.92
N ILE A 100 -9.09 16.47 23.65
CA ILE A 100 -10.44 16.76 24.11
C ILE A 100 -10.34 17.30 25.54
N SER A 101 -10.89 18.49 25.76
CA SER A 101 -10.85 19.17 27.04
C SER A 101 -12.25 19.48 27.57
N LYS A 102 -12.41 19.32 28.88
CA LYS A 102 -13.58 19.79 29.62
C LYS A 102 -13.13 20.24 31.01
N GLY A 103 -13.27 21.54 31.29
CA GLY A 103 -12.67 22.13 32.50
C GLY A 103 -11.18 21.80 32.57
N ASP A 104 -10.73 21.29 33.72
CA ASP A 104 -9.33 20.87 33.92
C ASP A 104 -9.04 19.44 33.44
N LYS A 105 -10.07 18.69 32.99
CA LYS A 105 -9.88 17.34 32.46
C LYS A 105 -9.49 17.41 31.00
N ARG A 106 -8.40 16.72 30.66
CA ARG A 106 -7.92 16.53 29.30
C ARG A 106 -7.81 15.06 28.97
N LYS A 107 -8.15 14.71 27.73
CA LYS A 107 -7.98 13.37 27.16
C LYS A 107 -7.44 13.51 25.75
N GLU A 108 -6.55 12.60 25.37
CA GLU A 108 -5.93 12.60 24.05
C GLU A 108 -6.35 11.36 23.26
N VAL A 109 -6.61 11.57 21.98
CA VAL A 109 -6.75 10.51 20.99
C VAL A 109 -5.54 10.57 20.07
N THR A 110 -4.77 9.50 20.03
CA THR A 110 -3.65 9.37 19.08
C THR A 110 -4.16 8.77 17.77
N ILE A 111 -3.88 9.45 16.67
CA ILE A 111 -4.30 9.06 15.33
C ILE A 111 -3.06 8.72 14.52
N THR A 112 -2.94 7.47 14.12
CA THR A 112 -1.82 6.97 13.32
C THR A 112 -2.32 6.51 11.96
N GLN A 113 -1.65 6.95 10.90
CA GLN A 113 -1.90 6.47 9.54
C GLN A 113 -0.61 5.91 8.95
N THR A 114 -0.70 4.70 8.43
CA THR A 114 0.40 4.05 7.70
C THR A 114 0.19 4.17 6.20
N GLY A 115 1.28 4.34 5.46
CA GLY A 115 1.28 4.30 4.01
C GLY A 115 1.18 2.86 3.48
N PRO A 116 1.23 2.68 2.15
CA PRO A 116 1.17 1.35 1.53
C PRO A 116 2.29 0.45 2.06
N GLN A 117 1.96 -0.79 2.39
CA GLN A 117 2.87 -1.76 3.00
C GLN A 117 3.58 -2.59 1.93
N GLU A 118 4.80 -3.00 2.25
CA GLU A 118 5.62 -3.82 1.37
C GLU A 118 5.03 -5.24 1.24
N THR A 119 4.82 -5.70 0.02
CA THR A 119 4.42 -7.07 -0.31
C THR A 119 5.27 -7.61 -1.46
N ASP A 120 5.27 -8.94 -1.60
CA ASP A 120 5.84 -9.56 -2.80
C ASP A 120 4.99 -9.22 -4.04
N ILE A 121 5.63 -9.20 -5.21
CA ILE A 121 4.98 -8.94 -6.50
C ILE A 121 4.16 -10.17 -6.92
N ASP A 122 2.87 -9.98 -7.16
CA ASP A 122 2.01 -10.98 -7.79
C ASP A 122 1.68 -10.57 -9.22
N ARG A 123 2.63 -10.83 -10.12
CA ARG A 123 2.54 -10.44 -11.53
C ARG A 123 1.27 -10.97 -12.21
N ILE A 124 0.87 -12.22 -11.93
CA ILE A 124 -0.22 -12.87 -12.65
C ILE A 124 -1.56 -12.20 -12.33
N ASN A 125 -1.78 -11.80 -11.08
CA ASN A 125 -3.04 -11.23 -10.64
C ASN A 125 -3.07 -9.70 -10.66
N ASP A 126 -1.91 -9.04 -10.47
CA ASP A 126 -1.86 -7.59 -10.34
C ASP A 126 -1.53 -6.87 -11.66
N TRP A 127 -0.75 -7.49 -12.56
CA TRP A 127 -0.22 -6.79 -13.73
C TRP A 127 -1.15 -6.86 -14.92
N LYS A 128 -1.21 -5.77 -15.68
CA LYS A 128 -2.00 -5.68 -16.90
C LYS A 128 -1.21 -4.99 -18.01
N VAL A 129 -1.14 -5.62 -19.18
CA VAL A 129 -0.67 -4.93 -20.39
C VAL A 129 -1.70 -3.87 -20.76
N ILE A 130 -1.27 -2.61 -20.80
CA ILE A 130 -2.12 -1.45 -21.12
C ILE A 130 -1.81 -0.85 -22.50
N PHE A 131 -0.66 -1.19 -23.07
CA PHE A 131 -0.29 -0.78 -24.41
C PHE A 131 0.76 -1.72 -25.01
N ALA A 132 0.69 -1.92 -26.33
CA ALA A 132 1.77 -2.48 -27.14
C ALA A 132 1.81 -1.71 -28.46
N THR A 133 3.00 -1.57 -29.06
CA THR A 133 3.17 -0.86 -30.34
C THR A 133 2.31 -1.45 -31.45
N THR A 134 2.51 -2.75 -31.71
CA THR A 134 1.74 -3.55 -32.66
C THR A 134 1.68 -4.99 -32.18
N TRP A 135 0.74 -5.77 -32.71
CA TRP A 135 0.73 -7.21 -32.53
C TRP A 135 0.06 -7.93 -33.70
N VAL A 136 0.09 -9.26 -33.70
CA VAL A 136 -0.68 -10.12 -34.61
C VAL A 136 -1.82 -10.76 -33.83
N SER A 137 -3.02 -10.82 -34.41
CA SER A 137 -4.16 -11.50 -33.78
C SER A 137 -3.82 -12.95 -33.42
N GLY A 138 -4.00 -13.33 -32.17
CA GLY A 138 -3.63 -14.65 -31.64
C GLY A 138 -2.26 -14.71 -30.95
N ASP A 139 -1.38 -13.74 -31.22
CA ASP A 139 -0.09 -13.51 -30.54
C ASP A 139 -0.18 -12.20 -29.74
N ASP A 140 -1.22 -12.11 -28.90
CA ASP A 140 -1.65 -10.89 -28.25
C ASP A 140 -0.69 -10.43 -27.13
N PRO A 141 -0.56 -9.11 -26.88
CA PRO A 141 0.40 -8.59 -25.92
C PRO A 141 0.25 -9.13 -24.49
N TYR A 142 -0.97 -9.43 -24.04
CA TYR A 142 -1.23 -9.92 -22.68
C TYR A 142 -0.66 -11.32 -22.43
N GLN A 143 -0.34 -12.08 -23.49
CA GLN A 143 0.22 -13.42 -23.37
C GLN A 143 1.57 -13.44 -22.67
N ILE A 144 2.31 -12.32 -22.67
CA ILE A 144 3.57 -12.22 -21.91
C ILE A 144 3.40 -12.25 -20.38
N LEU A 145 2.17 -12.26 -19.89
CA LEU A 145 1.80 -12.27 -18.47
C LEU A 145 1.04 -13.53 -18.03
N ASP A 146 0.77 -14.48 -18.94
CA ASP A 146 -0.15 -15.60 -18.66
C ASP A 146 0.52 -16.80 -17.97
N GLY A 147 1.85 -16.79 -17.84
CA GLY A 147 2.63 -17.86 -17.21
C GLY A 147 2.90 -19.03 -18.15
N ASN A 148 2.59 -18.91 -19.44
CA ASN A 148 2.79 -19.93 -20.46
C ASN A 148 3.87 -19.48 -21.46
N THR A 149 5.04 -20.10 -21.38
CA THR A 149 6.18 -19.80 -22.26
C THR A 149 6.02 -20.25 -23.72
N THR A 150 4.85 -20.79 -24.08
CA THR A 150 4.49 -21.20 -25.46
C THR A 150 3.54 -20.23 -26.15
N SER A 151 2.80 -19.41 -25.41
CA SER A 151 2.10 -18.24 -25.96
C SER A 151 3.08 -17.07 -26.06
N ILE A 152 2.84 -16.14 -27.01
CA ILE A 152 3.78 -15.07 -27.30
C ILE A 152 3.05 -13.78 -27.64
N TRP A 153 3.67 -12.66 -27.28
CA TRP A 153 3.45 -11.43 -28.02
C TRP A 153 4.33 -11.44 -29.27
N HIS A 154 3.73 -11.18 -30.44
CA HIS A 154 4.44 -10.99 -31.70
C HIS A 154 3.99 -9.70 -32.35
N THR A 155 4.91 -8.79 -32.68
CA THR A 155 4.58 -7.54 -33.38
C THR A 155 4.04 -7.77 -34.78
N GLY A 156 3.22 -6.85 -35.27
CA GLY A 156 2.69 -6.93 -36.64
C GLY A 156 3.80 -7.07 -37.69
N TYR A 157 3.51 -7.85 -38.73
CA TYR A 157 4.40 -8.04 -39.88
C TYR A 157 3.60 -8.10 -41.18
N SER A 158 4.14 -7.52 -42.26
CA SER A 158 3.45 -7.46 -43.56
C SER A 158 2.04 -6.89 -43.43
N ASP A 159 0.99 -7.60 -43.83
CA ASP A 159 -0.40 -7.10 -43.72
C ASP A 159 -1.07 -7.54 -42.41
N SER A 160 -0.43 -8.43 -41.65
CA SER A 160 -0.97 -8.98 -40.40
C SER A 160 -0.57 -8.10 -39.22
N HIS A 161 -1.48 -7.25 -38.77
CA HIS A 161 -1.23 -6.35 -37.65
C HIS A 161 -2.51 -5.91 -36.95
N GLU A 162 -2.34 -5.60 -35.68
CA GLU A 162 -3.20 -4.80 -34.82
C GLU A 162 -2.33 -3.71 -34.17
N GLY A 163 -2.95 -2.66 -33.63
CA GLY A 163 -2.24 -1.52 -33.05
C GLY A 163 -1.80 -0.48 -34.08
N ASP A 164 -0.68 0.20 -33.84
CA ASP A 164 -0.22 1.30 -34.69
C ASP A 164 0.52 0.79 -35.93
N LYS A 165 -0.20 0.74 -37.06
CA LYS A 165 0.35 0.31 -38.36
C LYS A 165 1.63 1.07 -38.76
N ASP A 166 1.78 2.33 -38.33
CA ASP A 166 2.92 3.14 -38.72
C ASP A 166 4.19 2.71 -37.97
N LEU A 167 4.06 1.92 -36.90
CA LEU A 167 5.15 1.31 -36.14
C LEU A 167 5.45 -0.12 -36.57
N MET A 168 4.70 -0.69 -37.50
CA MET A 168 4.89 -2.07 -37.95
C MET A 168 6.27 -2.28 -38.61
N SER A 169 6.92 -3.40 -38.29
CA SER A 169 8.24 -3.77 -38.83
C SER A 169 9.34 -2.71 -38.64
N LYS A 170 9.20 -1.85 -37.62
CA LYS A 170 10.18 -0.84 -37.21
C LYS A 170 10.69 -1.14 -35.82
N MET A 171 11.94 -0.81 -35.54
CA MET A 171 12.48 -0.88 -34.18
C MET A 171 12.65 0.54 -33.62
N PRO A 172 12.51 0.74 -32.30
CA PRO A 172 12.17 -0.26 -31.29
C PRO A 172 10.68 -0.63 -31.26
N GLN A 173 10.35 -1.75 -30.62
CA GLN A 173 8.98 -2.18 -30.32
C GLN A 173 8.83 -2.35 -28.81
N TRP A 174 7.67 -2.09 -28.23
CA TRP A 174 7.52 -2.17 -26.78
C TRP A 174 6.12 -2.53 -26.31
N VAL A 175 6.08 -3.02 -25.07
CA VAL A 175 4.88 -3.24 -24.27
C VAL A 175 4.98 -2.41 -23.00
N LEU A 176 3.85 -1.84 -22.58
CA LEU A 176 3.68 -1.11 -21.34
C LEU A 176 2.71 -1.87 -20.44
N ILE A 177 3.12 -2.07 -19.20
CA ILE A 177 2.38 -2.81 -18.19
C ILE A 177 2.09 -1.89 -17.01
N ASP A 178 0.83 -1.85 -16.59
CA ASP A 178 0.44 -1.35 -15.27
C ASP A 178 0.68 -2.46 -14.25
N MET A 179 1.53 -2.20 -13.25
CA MET A 179 1.82 -3.14 -12.17
C MET A 179 0.76 -3.10 -11.05
N GLY A 180 -0.25 -2.23 -11.17
CA GLY A 180 -1.33 -2.03 -10.20
C GLY A 180 -0.95 -1.15 -9.02
N TYR A 181 0.29 -1.28 -8.54
CA TYR A 181 0.83 -0.59 -7.38
C TYR A 181 2.20 0.03 -7.67
N THR A 182 2.56 1.05 -6.89
CA THR A 182 3.94 1.52 -6.84
C THR A 182 4.84 0.35 -6.46
N THR A 183 5.89 0.13 -7.24
CA THR A 183 6.77 -1.03 -7.13
C THR A 183 8.22 -0.58 -7.26
N GLU A 184 9.11 -1.24 -6.52
CA GLU A 184 10.56 -1.10 -6.65
C GLU A 184 11.17 -2.45 -7.03
N LEU A 185 11.97 -2.50 -8.10
CA LEU A 185 12.47 -3.75 -8.68
C LEU A 185 13.94 -4.00 -8.35
N ASP A 186 14.29 -5.27 -8.16
CA ASP A 186 15.66 -5.78 -7.93
C ASP A 186 16.25 -6.40 -9.20
N SER A 187 15.42 -7.13 -9.95
CA SER A 187 15.82 -7.76 -11.20
C SER A 187 14.61 -7.93 -12.13
N VAL A 188 14.92 -8.09 -13.41
CA VAL A 188 13.95 -8.28 -14.48
C VAL A 188 14.42 -9.38 -15.40
N ALA A 189 13.51 -10.06 -16.08
CA ALA A 189 13.81 -11.09 -17.05
C ALA A 189 12.76 -11.17 -18.15
N ILE A 190 13.12 -11.81 -19.25
CA ILE A 190 12.19 -12.16 -20.33
C ILE A 190 12.40 -13.62 -20.74
N CYS A 191 11.34 -14.27 -21.21
CA CYS A 191 11.44 -15.48 -22.00
C CYS A 191 11.32 -15.14 -23.48
N ARG A 192 12.24 -15.64 -24.28
CA ARG A 192 12.16 -15.58 -25.73
C ARG A 192 11.22 -16.66 -26.28
N ARG A 193 10.60 -16.41 -27.43
CA ARG A 193 9.85 -17.40 -28.22
C ARG A 193 10.62 -18.72 -28.39
N THR A 194 9.95 -19.86 -28.27
CA THR A 194 10.56 -21.20 -28.39
C THR A 194 9.85 -22.18 -29.31
N ASP A 195 8.62 -21.90 -29.70
CA ASP A 195 7.75 -22.73 -30.55
C ASP A 195 8.12 -22.70 -32.05
N ALA A 196 8.90 -21.71 -32.51
CA ALA A 196 9.40 -21.62 -33.88
C ALA A 196 10.83 -21.05 -33.92
N ALA A 197 11.61 -21.32 -34.99
CA ALA A 197 13.04 -21.00 -35.17
C ALA A 197 13.41 -19.49 -35.32
N ASN A 198 12.54 -18.61 -34.83
CA ASN A 198 12.43 -17.21 -35.22
C ASN A 198 13.02 -16.20 -34.20
N TRP A 199 14.18 -16.47 -33.62
CA TRP A 199 14.57 -15.99 -32.27
C TRP A 199 15.06 -14.54 -32.27
N ASP A 200 14.13 -13.63 -32.51
CA ASP A 200 14.39 -12.33 -33.10
C ASP A 200 14.94 -11.33 -32.09
N ALA A 201 14.39 -11.25 -30.87
CA ALA A 201 14.83 -10.29 -29.87
C ALA A 201 16.33 -10.47 -29.51
N ARG A 202 17.08 -9.36 -29.55
CA ARG A 202 18.52 -9.29 -29.25
C ARG A 202 18.81 -8.42 -28.05
N GLU A 203 18.25 -7.22 -28.03
CA GLU A 203 18.49 -6.25 -26.97
C GLU A 203 17.16 -5.76 -26.43
N VAL A 204 16.99 -5.84 -25.11
CA VAL A 204 15.79 -5.37 -24.42
C VAL A 204 16.17 -4.41 -23.31
N SER A 205 15.66 -3.19 -23.37
CA SER A 205 15.74 -2.25 -22.28
C SER A 205 14.47 -2.28 -21.44
N VAL A 206 14.61 -2.12 -20.13
CA VAL A 206 13.48 -2.12 -19.20
C VAL A 206 13.43 -0.80 -18.47
N TRP A 207 12.24 -0.19 -18.45
CA TRP A 207 12.01 1.13 -17.89
C TRP A 207 10.88 1.12 -16.88
N VAL A 208 10.98 1.96 -15.85
CA VAL A 208 9.97 2.11 -14.80
C VAL A 208 9.63 3.58 -14.57
N GLY A 209 8.35 3.87 -14.35
CA GLY A 209 7.87 5.23 -14.13
C GLY A 209 6.44 5.30 -13.58
N ASN A 210 5.92 6.51 -13.42
CA ASN A 210 4.57 6.78 -12.90
C ASN A 210 3.63 7.39 -13.94
N ASP A 211 4.14 7.72 -15.13
CA ASP A 211 3.35 8.26 -16.22
C ASP A 211 3.23 7.22 -17.35
N PRO A 212 2.03 6.66 -17.60
CA PRO A 212 1.82 5.69 -18.67
C PRO A 212 1.91 6.32 -20.07
N SER A 213 1.82 7.65 -20.18
CA SER A 213 1.95 8.37 -21.45
C SER A 213 3.39 8.72 -21.80
N ALA A 214 4.33 8.54 -20.87
CA ALA A 214 5.74 8.82 -21.09
C ALA A 214 6.31 7.91 -22.20
N THR A 215 6.85 8.53 -23.24
CA THR A 215 7.63 7.86 -24.27
C THR A 215 9.04 7.55 -23.75
N ILE A 216 9.79 6.70 -24.46
CA ILE A 216 11.21 6.43 -24.14
C ILE A 216 12.12 7.67 -24.30
N SER A 217 11.62 8.73 -24.94
CA SER A 217 12.33 9.99 -25.18
C SER A 217 11.99 11.08 -24.16
N ASN A 218 10.97 10.88 -23.32
CA ASN A 218 10.46 11.90 -22.40
C ASN A 218 10.78 11.49 -20.95
N GLU A 219 11.03 12.47 -20.08
CA GLU A 219 11.56 12.33 -18.70
C GLU A 219 10.64 11.57 -17.70
N GLY A 220 9.57 10.92 -18.15
CA GLY A 220 8.59 10.25 -17.27
C GLY A 220 8.90 8.79 -16.91
N MET A 221 9.95 8.20 -17.49
CA MET A 221 10.37 6.82 -17.29
C MET A 221 11.89 6.74 -17.10
N THR A 222 12.35 5.92 -16.17
CA THR A 222 13.78 5.68 -15.93
C THR A 222 14.17 4.30 -16.44
N LYS A 223 15.24 4.21 -17.23
CA LYS A 223 15.82 2.93 -17.63
C LYS A 223 16.44 2.25 -16.42
N ILE A 224 15.97 1.07 -16.08
CA ILE A 224 16.41 0.32 -14.90
C ILE A 224 17.28 -0.89 -15.24
N ALA A 225 17.21 -1.39 -16.47
CA ALA A 225 18.01 -2.55 -16.89
C ALA A 225 18.21 -2.60 -18.41
N GLN A 226 19.22 -3.37 -18.82
CA GLN A 226 19.46 -3.84 -20.18
C GLN A 226 19.63 -5.36 -20.12
N ILE A 227 18.95 -6.08 -21.00
CA ILE A 227 19.02 -7.53 -21.17
C ILE A 227 19.51 -7.81 -22.59
N SER A 228 20.71 -8.39 -22.70
CA SER A 228 21.28 -8.84 -23.97
C SER A 228 21.03 -10.33 -24.16
N LEU A 229 20.49 -10.70 -25.31
CA LEU A 229 20.11 -12.06 -25.66
C LEU A 229 21.11 -12.66 -26.66
N PRO A 230 21.50 -13.94 -26.48
CA PRO A 230 22.39 -14.61 -27.43
C PRO A 230 21.83 -14.61 -28.85
N HIS A 231 22.73 -14.42 -29.82
CA HIS A 231 22.38 -14.44 -31.25
C HIS A 231 22.11 -15.85 -31.76
N THR A 232 22.54 -16.84 -30.98
CA THR A 232 22.42 -18.27 -31.23
C THR A 232 21.14 -18.84 -30.64
N GLN A 233 20.97 -20.12 -30.92
CA GLN A 233 19.87 -20.88 -30.42
C GLN A 233 19.96 -21.14 -28.90
N PRO A 234 19.04 -20.70 -27.98
CA PRO A 234 18.80 -21.38 -26.72
C PRO A 234 18.97 -22.88 -26.80
N GLU A 235 19.86 -23.34 -25.93
CA GLU A 235 20.08 -24.75 -25.68
C GLU A 235 18.82 -25.35 -25.03
N LYS A 236 18.68 -26.66 -25.18
CA LYS A 236 17.68 -27.42 -24.44
C LYS A 236 18.32 -27.96 -23.17
N GLU A 237 17.60 -27.84 -22.07
CA GLU A 237 17.96 -28.49 -20.82
C GLU A 237 17.88 -30.02 -21.03
N SER A 238 18.93 -30.72 -20.62
CA SER A 238 19.16 -32.10 -21.03
C SER A 238 18.17 -33.10 -20.41
N VAL A 239 17.52 -32.74 -19.30
CA VAL A 239 16.64 -33.61 -18.53
C VAL A 239 15.18 -33.46 -18.98
N THR A 240 14.70 -32.23 -19.11
CA THR A 240 13.32 -31.89 -19.45
C THR A 240 13.12 -31.67 -20.94
N GLY A 241 14.19 -31.41 -21.70
CA GLY A 241 14.12 -31.05 -23.12
C GLY A 241 13.56 -29.65 -23.38
N LEU A 242 13.33 -28.86 -22.32
CA LEU A 242 12.82 -27.49 -22.41
C LEU A 242 13.93 -26.53 -22.83
N TYR A 243 13.58 -25.49 -23.59
CA TYR A 243 14.53 -24.46 -23.99
C TYR A 243 14.93 -23.58 -22.80
N LEU A 244 16.23 -23.29 -22.68
CA LEU A 244 16.78 -22.29 -21.77
C LEU A 244 16.60 -20.89 -22.39
N ASN A 245 15.36 -20.42 -22.40
CA ASN A 245 14.95 -19.21 -23.11
C ASN A 245 14.76 -17.98 -22.22
N SER A 246 15.05 -18.10 -20.92
CA SER A 246 14.92 -17.01 -19.95
C SER A 246 16.23 -16.24 -19.80
N PHE A 247 16.17 -14.92 -19.97
CA PHE A 247 17.31 -14.02 -19.86
C PHE A 247 16.97 -12.90 -18.89
N GLY A 248 17.81 -12.70 -17.88
CA GLY A 248 17.58 -11.72 -16.83
C GLY A 248 18.75 -10.78 -16.62
N SER A 249 18.45 -9.65 -16.00
CA SER A 249 19.43 -8.64 -15.61
C SER A 249 19.08 -8.06 -14.25
N LYS A 250 20.11 -7.65 -13.51
CA LYS A 250 19.92 -6.90 -12.27
C LYS A 250 19.55 -5.46 -12.59
N VAL A 251 18.71 -4.86 -11.75
CA VAL A 251 18.39 -3.44 -11.86
C VAL A 251 19.64 -2.60 -11.54
N THR A 252 19.99 -1.69 -12.45
CA THR A 252 21.14 -0.78 -12.32
C THR A 252 20.78 0.53 -11.65
N THR A 253 19.50 0.90 -11.69
CA THR A 253 19.00 2.17 -11.13
C THR A 253 17.71 1.90 -10.36
N LYS A 254 17.77 2.08 -9.05
CA LYS A 254 16.63 1.89 -8.16
C LYS A 254 15.68 3.07 -8.26
N VAL A 255 14.47 2.81 -8.73
CA VAL A 255 13.37 3.77 -8.78
C VAL A 255 12.08 3.08 -8.38
N ARG A 256 11.14 3.88 -7.87
CA ARG A 256 9.77 3.46 -7.62
C ARG A 256 8.88 3.92 -8.75
N GLY A 257 8.09 3.01 -9.31
CA GLY A 257 7.10 3.33 -10.33
C GLY A 257 5.95 2.35 -10.34
N ARG A 258 4.82 2.76 -10.90
CA ARG A 258 3.64 1.91 -11.11
C ARG A 258 3.65 1.20 -12.46
N TYR A 259 4.32 1.78 -13.46
CA TYR A 259 4.36 1.25 -14.80
C TYR A 259 5.74 0.72 -15.14
N ILE A 260 5.77 -0.40 -15.86
CA ILE A 260 6.98 -0.99 -16.41
C ILE A 260 6.86 -1.14 -17.92
N LYS A 261 7.91 -0.80 -18.64
CA LYS A 261 7.99 -0.91 -20.11
C LYS A 261 9.15 -1.81 -20.50
N TYR A 262 8.85 -2.84 -21.29
CA TYR A 262 9.85 -3.66 -21.95
C TYR A 262 9.97 -3.19 -23.40
N VAL A 263 11.14 -2.70 -23.76
CA VAL A 263 11.43 -2.16 -25.09
C VAL A 263 12.42 -3.10 -25.77
N VAL A 264 11.97 -3.79 -26.80
CA VAL A 264 12.86 -4.53 -27.69
C VAL A 264 13.52 -3.51 -28.61
N GLU A 265 14.80 -3.27 -28.38
CA GLU A 265 15.61 -2.26 -29.07
C GLU A 265 16.13 -2.81 -30.40
N GLU A 266 16.59 -4.06 -30.38
CA GLU A 266 17.16 -4.72 -31.54
C GLU A 266 16.51 -6.09 -31.73
N SER A 267 16.23 -6.40 -32.99
CA SER A 267 15.78 -7.72 -33.40
C SER A 267 16.39 -8.14 -34.74
N ARG A 268 16.46 -9.45 -34.97
CA ARG A 268 17.01 -10.02 -36.22
C ARG A 268 16.24 -9.60 -37.47
N ARG A 269 14.92 -9.39 -37.36
CA ARG A 269 14.00 -9.20 -38.51
C ARG A 269 13.08 -7.98 -38.37
N ASN A 270 13.47 -7.00 -37.55
CA ASN A 270 12.66 -5.81 -37.22
C ASN A 270 11.26 -6.15 -36.67
N VAL A 271 11.17 -7.25 -35.92
CA VAL A 271 9.95 -7.67 -35.21
C VAL A 271 10.31 -8.06 -33.77
N ALA A 272 9.42 -7.81 -32.82
CA ALA A 272 9.57 -8.28 -31.46
C ALA A 272 8.72 -9.53 -31.23
N GLN A 273 9.32 -10.50 -30.53
CA GLN A 273 8.69 -11.73 -30.10
C GLN A 273 9.12 -12.04 -28.68
N VAL A 274 8.18 -12.04 -27.75
CA VAL A 274 8.43 -12.30 -26.32
C VAL A 274 7.38 -13.27 -25.83
N ALA A 275 7.81 -14.33 -25.16
CA ALA A 275 6.91 -15.32 -24.58
C ALA A 275 6.42 -14.90 -23.20
N GLU A 276 7.33 -14.41 -22.35
CA GLU A 276 7.01 -13.99 -20.98
C GLU A 276 7.92 -12.85 -20.54
N VAL A 277 7.47 -12.07 -19.57
CA VAL A 277 8.31 -11.11 -18.85
C VAL A 277 8.18 -11.28 -17.34
N TYR A 278 9.27 -11.13 -16.61
CA TYR A 278 9.30 -11.30 -15.16
C TYR A 278 9.98 -10.10 -14.51
N ALA A 279 9.52 -9.73 -13.33
CA ALA A 279 10.25 -8.81 -12.47
C ALA A 279 10.17 -9.29 -11.03
N PHE A 280 11.23 -9.01 -10.30
CA PHE A 280 11.38 -9.38 -8.89
C PHE A 280 11.68 -8.11 -8.11
N GLY A 281 11.13 -8.02 -6.91
CA GLY A 281 11.20 -6.83 -6.08
C GLY A 281 9.98 -6.75 -5.16
N LYS A 282 9.59 -5.53 -4.83
CA LYS A 282 8.57 -5.24 -3.83
C LYS A 282 7.50 -4.30 -4.35
N ALA A 283 6.25 -4.67 -4.12
CA ALA A 283 5.08 -3.84 -4.35
C ALA A 283 4.67 -3.15 -3.04
N PHE A 284 4.08 -1.96 -3.15
CA PHE A 284 3.60 -1.19 -1.99
C PHE A 284 2.08 -1.04 -2.06
N LYS A 285 1.36 -1.85 -1.27
CA LYS A 285 -0.12 -2.01 -1.29
C LYS A 285 -0.83 -1.29 -0.15
#